data_AF-A0A944NY45-F1
#
_entry.id   AF-A0A944NY45-F1
#
_cell.length_a   1.000
_cell.length_b   1.000
_cell.length_c   1.000
_cell.angle_alpha   90.00
_cell.angle_beta   90.00
_cell.angle_gamma   90.00
#
_symmetry.space_group_name_H-M   'P 1'
#
loop_
_entity.id
_entity.type
_entity.pdbx_description
1 polymer ?
#
loop_
_entity_poly.entity_id
_entity_poly.type
_entity_poly.pdbx_seq_one_letter_code
_entity_poly.pdbx_strand_id
1 'polypeptide(L)'
;MIDSLEEDGFGVGPVCRVLGWSESAYYARKRRPKSARRLRDEQLMTLIQQVHAESGGTCGVRRITRALRRKGVVVARCSSKRSSWPSV
;
A
#
# COMPACT_ATOMS: atom_id res chain seq x y z
N MET A 1 5.06 -10.56 11.65
CA MET A 1 5.45 -11.05 12.99
C MET A 1 4.54 -12.19 13.40
N ILE A 2 3.25 -11.98 13.69
CA ILE A 2 2.32 -13.11 13.96
C ILE A 2 2.16 -14.00 12.72
N ASP A 3 2.02 -13.42 11.52
CA ASP A 3 1.92 -14.21 10.29
C ASP A 3 3.13 -15.13 10.06
N SER A 4 4.34 -14.67 10.41
CA SER A 4 5.56 -15.48 10.27
C SER A 4 5.54 -16.69 11.19
N LEU A 5 5.06 -16.51 12.43
CA LEU A 5 4.94 -17.58 13.42
C LEU A 5 3.85 -18.59 13.05
N GLU A 6 2.76 -18.15 12.42
CA GLU A 6 1.72 -19.03 11.91
C GLU A 6 2.26 -19.94 10.79
N GLU A 7 3.07 -19.40 9.87
CA GLU A 7 3.74 -20.19 8.83
C GLU A 7 4.77 -21.18 9.41
N ASP A 8 5.44 -20.81 10.51
CA ASP A 8 6.36 -21.69 11.26
C ASP A 8 5.62 -22.77 12.09
N GLY A 9 4.29 -22.83 12.02
CA GLY A 9 3.46 -23.85 12.67
C GLY A 9 3.00 -23.52 14.09
N PHE A 10 3.24 -22.30 14.57
CA PHE A 10 2.75 -21.86 15.87
C PHE A 10 1.28 -21.42 15.80
N GLY A 11 0.47 -21.88 16.75
CA GLY A 11 -0.92 -21.44 16.87
C GLY A 11 -1.01 -19.94 17.18
N VAL A 12 -1.92 -19.25 16.49
CA VAL A 12 -2.14 -17.80 16.65
C VAL A 12 -2.61 -17.44 18.06
N GLY A 13 -3.48 -18.25 18.68
CA GLY A 13 -3.97 -18.05 20.05
C GLY A 13 -2.85 -17.94 21.10
N PRO A 14 -1.93 -18.92 21.22
CA PRO A 14 -0.76 -18.85 22.09
C PRO A 14 0.09 -17.60 21.85
N VAL A 15 0.38 -17.27 20.60
CA VAL A 15 1.19 -16.10 20.24
C VAL A 15 0.49 -14.81 20.65
N CYS A 16 -0.81 -14.68 20.36
CA CYS A 16 -1.62 -13.54 20.77
C CYS A 16 -1.66 -13.40 22.31
N ARG A 17 -1.75 -14.51 23.05
CA ARG A 17 -1.72 -14.49 24.52
C ARG A 17 -0.38 -13.97 25.07
N VAL A 18 0.75 -14.40 24.51
CA VAL A 18 2.09 -13.90 24.91
C VAL A 18 2.26 -12.42 24.58
N LEU A 19 1.75 -11.98 23.42
CA LEU A 19 1.83 -10.59 22.98
C LEU A 19 0.77 -9.67 23.62
N GLY A 20 -0.16 -10.22 24.41
CA GLY A 20 -1.28 -9.48 24.97
C GLY A 20 -2.29 -8.97 23.92
N TRP A 21 -2.35 -9.60 22.76
CA TRP A 21 -3.25 -9.25 21.66
C TRP A 21 -4.53 -10.10 21.69
N SER A 22 -5.60 -9.55 21.13
CA SER A 22 -6.83 -10.31 20.90
C SER A 22 -6.75 -11.07 19.58
N GLU A 23 -6.96 -12.39 19.64
CA GLU A 23 -7.00 -13.26 18.46
C GLU A 23 -8.12 -12.86 17.49
N SER A 24 -9.29 -12.50 18.02
CA SER A 24 -10.41 -12.02 17.20
C SER A 24 -10.08 -10.71 16.49
N ALA A 25 -9.34 -9.81 17.15
CA ALA A 25 -8.85 -8.58 16.52
C ALA A 25 -7.79 -8.87 15.43
N TYR A 26 -6.90 -9.86 15.64
CA TYR A 26 -5.93 -10.28 14.63
C TYR A 26 -6.62 -10.82 13.37
N TYR A 27 -7.52 -11.80 13.51
CA TYR A 27 -8.24 -12.34 12.37
C TYR A 27 -9.19 -11.33 11.72
N ALA A 28 -9.82 -10.44 12.51
CA ALA A 28 -10.62 -9.35 11.95
C ALA A 28 -9.76 -8.41 11.09
N ARG A 29 -8.54 -8.09 11.53
CA ARG A 29 -7.59 -7.29 10.73
C ARG A 29 -7.09 -8.05 9.51
N LYS A 30 -6.79 -9.35 9.62
CA LYS A 30 -6.32 -10.20 8.52
C LYS A 30 -7.38 -10.37 7.44
N ARG A 31 -8.65 -10.53 7.84
CA ARG A 31 -9.81 -10.71 6.94
C ARG A 31 -10.35 -9.41 6.34
N ARG A 32 -9.97 -8.24 6.86
CA ARG A 32 -10.46 -6.97 6.33
C ARG A 32 -10.04 -6.82 4.87
N PRO A 33 -10.98 -6.79 3.91
CA PRO A 33 -10.64 -6.58 2.52
C PRO A 33 -9.97 -5.22 2.35
N LYS A 34 -9.03 -5.12 1.41
CA LYS A 34 -8.43 -3.83 1.06
C LYS A 34 -9.56 -2.88 0.69
N SER A 35 -9.61 -1.72 1.32
CA SER A 35 -10.64 -0.73 1.03
C SER A 35 -10.57 -0.31 -0.44
N ALA A 36 -11.71 0.04 -1.04
CA ALA A 36 -11.77 0.50 -2.43
C ALA A 36 -10.80 1.65 -2.73
N ARG A 37 -10.49 2.49 -1.72
CA ARG A 37 -9.45 3.52 -1.79
C ARG A 37 -8.05 2.92 -1.95
N ARG A 38 -7.70 1.91 -1.15
CA ARG A 38 -6.39 1.26 -1.19
C ARG A 38 -6.17 0.53 -2.52
N LEU A 39 -7.20 -0.09 -3.08
CA LEU A 39 -7.13 -0.72 -4.41
C LEU A 39 -6.86 0.30 -5.51
N ARG A 40 -7.61 1.42 -5.50
CA ARG A 40 -7.36 2.53 -6.45
C ARG A 40 -5.97 3.12 -6.30
N ASP A 41 -5.50 3.25 -5.06
CA ASP A 41 -4.16 3.75 -4.80
C ASP A 41 -3.09 2.78 -5.33
N GLU A 42 -3.24 1.46 -5.13
CA GLU A 42 -2.31 0.46 -5.68
C GLU A 42 -2.26 0.49 -7.21
N GLN A 43 -3.42 0.53 -7.88
CA GLN A 43 -3.50 0.68 -9.34
C GLN A 43 -2.83 1.97 -9.82
N LEU A 44 -3.06 3.07 -9.10
CA LEU A 44 -2.45 4.35 -9.41
C LEU A 44 -0.93 4.34 -9.21
N MET A 45 -0.42 3.66 -8.19
CA MET A 45 1.01 3.52 -7.94
C MET A 45 1.71 2.76 -9.08
N THR A 46 1.11 1.69 -9.60
CA THR A 46 1.66 0.97 -10.76
C THR A 46 1.78 1.88 -11.98
N LEU A 47 0.75 2.68 -12.26
CA LEU A 47 0.77 3.63 -13.38
C LEU A 47 1.82 4.75 -13.18
N ILE A 48 2.00 5.23 -11.95
CA ILE A 48 3.04 6.21 -11.60
C ILE A 48 4.43 5.62 -11.86
N GLN A 49 4.68 4.39 -11.42
CA GLN A 49 5.97 3.71 -11.62
C GLN A 49 6.28 3.51 -13.10
N GLN A 50 5.31 3.07 -13.90
CA GLN A 50 5.47 2.92 -15.34
C GLN A 50 5.84 4.25 -16.01
N VAL A 51 5.09 5.32 -15.73
CA VAL A 51 5.37 6.65 -16.29
C VAL A 51 6.71 7.20 -15.80
N HIS A 52 7.10 6.91 -14.57
CA HIS A 52 8.38 7.34 -14.01
C HIS A 52 9.56 6.60 -14.66
N ALA A 53 9.43 5.29 -14.90
CA ALA A 53 10.40 4.48 -15.62
C ALA A 53 10.51 4.91 -17.09
N GLU A 54 9.39 5.15 -17.78
CA GLU A 54 9.35 5.70 -19.15
C GLU A 54 10.07 7.05 -19.25
N SER A 55 10.05 7.83 -18.17
CA SER A 55 10.66 9.16 -18.10
C SER A 55 12.12 9.17 -17.64
N GLY A 56 12.74 8.00 -17.46
CA GLY A 56 14.15 7.88 -17.04
C GLY A 56 14.41 8.33 -15.59
N GLY A 57 13.41 8.29 -14.72
CA GLY A 57 13.57 8.63 -13.30
C GLY A 57 13.75 10.11 -12.97
N THR A 58 13.95 10.98 -13.96
CA THR A 58 14.22 12.42 -13.74
C THR A 58 12.95 13.27 -13.63
N CYS A 59 11.77 12.67 -13.86
CA CYS A 59 10.51 13.39 -13.84
C CYS A 59 9.96 13.52 -12.42
N GLY A 60 10.02 14.74 -11.88
CA GLY A 60 9.37 15.07 -10.62
C GLY A 60 7.84 14.97 -10.67
N VAL A 61 7.21 14.97 -9.49
CA VAL A 61 5.76 14.86 -9.23
C VAL A 61 4.89 15.61 -10.24
N ARG A 62 5.27 16.85 -10.61
CA ARG A 62 4.50 17.70 -11.53
C ARG A 62 4.39 17.13 -12.95
N ARG A 63 5.48 16.55 -13.48
CA ARG A 63 5.50 15.96 -14.83
C ARG A 63 4.73 14.65 -14.88
N ILE A 64 4.92 13.78 -13.88
CA ILE A 64 4.17 12.54 -13.75
C ILE A 64 2.67 12.81 -13.61
N THR A 65 2.28 13.76 -12.74
CA THR A 65 0.86 14.13 -12.56
C THR A 65 0.25 14.64 -13.87
N ARG A 66 0.99 15.42 -14.66
CA ARG A 66 0.52 15.91 -15.97
C ARG A 66 0.40 14.78 -17.00
N ALA A 67 1.33 13.83 -17.01
CA ALA A 67 1.28 12.65 -17.88
C ALA A 67 0.09 11.74 -17.51
N LEU A 68 -0.17 11.52 -16.22
CA LEU A 68 -1.32 10.75 -15.76
C LEU A 68 -2.65 11.43 -16.10
N ARG A 69 -2.72 12.76 -15.95
CA ARG A 69 -3.88 13.54 -16.39
C ARG A 69 -4.12 13.42 -17.90
N ARG A 70 -3.08 13.38 -18.73
CA ARG A 70 -3.20 13.13 -20.18
C ARG A 70 -3.70 11.72 -20.49
N LYS A 71 -3.34 10.74 -19.67
CA LYS A 71 -3.86 9.35 -19.74
C LYS A 71 -5.27 9.22 -19.12
N GLY A 72 -5.95 10.32 -18.76
CA GLY A 72 -7.31 10.32 -18.21
C GLY A 72 -7.40 9.97 -16.72
N VAL A 73 -6.27 9.82 -16.03
CA VAL A 73 -6.23 9.42 -14.62
C VAL A 73 -6.22 10.67 -13.73
N VAL A 74 -7.35 10.94 -13.08
CA VAL A 74 -7.47 12.05 -12.14
C VAL A 74 -6.85 11.66 -10.80
N VAL A 75 -5.60 12.09 -10.61
CA VAL A 75 -4.94 11.99 -9.32
C VAL A 75 -5.48 13.09 -8.41
N ALA A 76 -6.12 12.71 -7.30
CA ALA A 76 -6.50 13.67 -6.26
C ALA A 76 -5.24 14.40 -5.76
N ARG A 77 -5.36 15.70 -5.47
CA ARG A 77 -4.26 16.52 -4.94
C ARG A 77 -3.96 16.03 -3.51
N CYS A 78 -3.15 14.98 -3.35
CA CYS A 78 -2.69 14.55 -2.03
C CYS A 78 -1.72 15.61 -1.50
N SER A 79 -2.13 16.31 -0.44
CA SER A 79 -1.31 17.31 0.26
C SER A 79 -0.27 16.71 1.21
N SER A 80 -0.32 15.40 1.47
CA SER A 80 0.49 14.77 2.51
C SER A 80 1.51 13.78 1.94
N LYS A 81 2.71 13.80 2.53
CA LYS A 81 3.71 12.72 2.49
C LYS A 81 3.00 11.40 2.74
N ARG A 82 2.67 10.70 1.67
CA ARG A 82 2.17 9.33 1.72
C ARG A 82 3.41 8.44 1.80
N SER A 83 3.52 7.68 2.88
CA SER A 83 4.62 6.77 3.22
C SER A 83 4.88 5.64 2.19
N SER A 84 4.17 5.65 1.05
CA SER A 84 4.32 4.70 -0.05
C SER A 84 4.83 5.34 -1.35
N TRP A 85 5.09 6.66 -1.38
CA TRP A 85 5.82 7.23 -2.51
C TRP A 85 7.26 6.71 -2.42
N PRO A 86 7.83 6.15 -3.50
CA PRO A 86 9.26 5.89 -3.52
C PRO A 86 9.94 7.24 -3.27
N SER A 87 10.79 7.28 -2.24
CA SER A 87 11.69 8.40 -1.99
C SER A 87 12.59 8.52 -3.23
N VAL A 88 12.19 9.40 -4.14
CA VAL A 88 13.00 9.84 -5.30
C VAL A 88 13.52 11.22 -5.02
#